data_AF-A0A7V2H913-F1
#
_entry.id   AF-A0A7V2H913-F1
#
_cell.length_a   1.000
_cell.length_b   1.000
_cell.length_c   1.000
_cell.angle_alpha   90.00
_cell.angle_beta   90.00
_cell.angle_gamma   90.00
#
_symmetry.space_group_name_H-M   'P 1'
#
loop_
_entity.id
_entity.type
_entity.pdbx_description
1 polymer ?
#
loop_
_entity_poly.entity_id
_entity_poly.type
_entity_poly.pdbx_seq_one_letter_code
_entity_poly.pdbx_strand_id
1 'polypeptide(L)'
;MRATLVLTSSLFLAATARAENPFVIEADLQPRVQAGRIVIDAIDHTSQQVISNVRTFGWEFGEGLDPYLIQDPGFDVEADSGLPAGSQVGFNVSQNLLYWPGGASVSFGGTAGGESLHLNFGGGTVSIAAHSPPQSGFNFLTISAGGTGHRHLNSFLVAGPEHEPAEGVYFTSIRVTSTGGAAASDPVWLVYNNGATPADFDRALDAIANPFGGDANYSGRVDIADFSILAANFNSGGERFWFDGDFNGDRAVNIGDFSILAANFNQDAPAPAPRGGAVPEPGAAAMLLGATLICRRRRCR
;
A
#
# COMPACT_ATOMS: atom_id res chain seq x y z
N MET A 1 -44.31 -32.00 26.92
CA MET A 1 -43.32 -32.06 25.83
C MET A 1 -43.82 -31.21 24.67
N ARG A 2 -43.25 -30.02 24.48
CA ARG A 2 -43.45 -29.19 23.28
C ARG A 2 -42.05 -28.88 22.75
N ALA A 3 -41.73 -29.44 21.58
CA ALA A 3 -40.49 -29.16 20.87
C ALA A 3 -40.68 -27.87 20.07
N THR A 4 -39.95 -26.83 20.46
CA THR A 4 -39.84 -25.58 19.70
C THR A 4 -38.68 -25.73 18.74
N LEU A 5 -38.98 -25.84 17.45
CA LEU A 5 -38.01 -25.84 16.37
C LEU A 5 -37.51 -24.40 16.18
N VAL A 6 -36.32 -24.09 16.69
CA VAL A 6 -35.63 -22.81 16.42
C VAL A 6 -34.85 -22.99 15.13
N LEU A 7 -35.38 -22.44 14.05
CA LEU A 7 -34.70 -22.30 12.76
C LEU A 7 -33.78 -21.07 12.86
N THR A 8 -32.54 -21.25 13.31
CA THR A 8 -31.51 -20.19 13.15
C THR A 8 -30.83 -20.37 11.80
N SER A 9 -31.16 -19.46 10.89
CA SER A 9 -30.54 -19.28 9.59
C SER A 9 -29.02 -19.30 9.67
N SER A 10 -28.41 -20.34 9.12
CA SER A 10 -27.00 -20.34 8.76
C SER A 10 -26.82 -19.46 7.52
N LEU A 11 -26.62 -18.17 7.73
CA LEU A 11 -26.14 -17.28 6.67
C LEU A 11 -24.69 -17.69 6.38
N PHE A 12 -24.47 -18.27 5.20
CA PHE A 12 -23.16 -18.52 4.64
C PHE A 12 -22.42 -17.17 4.48
N LEU A 13 -21.57 -16.84 5.44
CA LEU A 13 -20.53 -15.83 5.22
C LEU A 13 -19.34 -16.56 4.58
N ALA A 14 -19.40 -16.73 3.27
CA ALA A 14 -18.21 -17.02 2.48
C ALA A 14 -17.40 -15.73 2.32
N ALA A 15 -16.92 -15.18 3.45
CA ALA A 15 -15.78 -14.28 3.41
C ALA A 15 -14.58 -15.19 3.15
N THR A 16 -14.15 -15.29 1.89
CA THR A 16 -12.80 -15.74 1.58
C THR A 16 -11.87 -14.88 2.43
N ALA A 17 -11.20 -15.50 3.39
CA ALA A 17 -10.18 -14.86 4.20
C ALA A 17 -9.05 -14.40 3.28
N ARG A 18 -9.19 -13.21 2.68
CA ARG A 18 -8.08 -12.51 2.07
C ARG A 18 -7.16 -12.13 3.22
N ALA A 19 -5.89 -12.54 3.15
CA ALA A 19 -4.89 -11.99 4.05
C ALA A 19 -4.93 -10.47 3.88
N GLU A 20 -5.28 -9.73 4.93
CA GLU A 20 -5.21 -8.27 4.92
C GLU A 20 -3.78 -7.89 4.56
N ASN A 21 -3.63 -7.08 3.51
CA ASN A 21 -2.33 -6.56 3.14
C ASN A 21 -1.96 -5.51 4.19
N PRO A 22 -0.87 -5.69 4.94
CA PRO A 22 -0.47 -4.68 5.91
C PRO A 22 -0.07 -3.39 5.18
N PHE A 23 -0.39 -2.26 5.80
CA PHE A 23 0.20 -0.98 5.45
C PHE A 23 1.01 -0.45 6.62
N VAL A 24 1.96 0.43 6.32
CA VAL A 24 2.85 1.09 7.28
C VAL A 24 2.90 2.57 6.98
N ILE A 25 3.23 3.38 7.98
CA ILE A 25 3.42 4.82 7.87
C ILE A 25 4.84 5.12 8.34
N GLU A 26 5.56 6.02 7.65
CA GLU A 26 6.92 6.45 8.03
C GLU A 26 7.94 5.30 8.16
N ALA A 27 7.88 4.34 7.24
CA ALA A 27 8.80 3.21 7.21
C ALA A 27 9.60 3.18 5.90
N ASP A 28 10.80 2.62 5.98
CA ASP A 28 11.63 2.38 4.80
C ASP A 28 11.23 1.08 4.13
N LEU A 29 11.31 1.07 2.80
CA LEU A 29 11.19 -0.14 2.01
C LEU A 29 12.45 -0.97 2.22
N GLN A 30 12.27 -2.23 2.63
CA GLN A 30 13.37 -3.17 2.84
C GLN A 30 13.32 -4.29 1.79
N PRO A 31 13.90 -4.07 0.58
CA PRO A 31 13.83 -5.04 -0.48
C PRO A 31 14.77 -6.22 -0.22
N ARG A 32 14.26 -7.43 -0.44
CA ARG A 32 15.04 -8.68 -0.42
C ARG A 32 14.61 -9.63 -1.53
N VAL A 33 15.51 -10.53 -1.92
CA VAL A 33 15.26 -11.55 -2.93
C VAL A 33 14.66 -12.78 -2.27
N GLN A 34 13.47 -13.18 -2.72
CA GLN A 34 12.81 -14.41 -2.34
C GLN A 34 12.34 -15.14 -3.60
N ALA A 35 12.74 -16.41 -3.74
CA ALA A 35 12.41 -17.23 -4.91
C ALA A 35 12.71 -16.53 -6.26
N GLY A 36 13.83 -15.79 -6.33
CA GLY A 36 14.27 -15.09 -7.54
C GLY A 36 13.55 -13.78 -7.84
N ARG A 37 12.70 -13.28 -6.94
CA ARG A 37 11.96 -12.01 -7.07
C ARG A 37 12.25 -11.10 -5.89
N ILE A 38 12.21 -9.79 -6.12
CA ILE A 38 12.22 -8.81 -5.04
C ILE A 38 10.89 -8.83 -4.28
N VAL A 39 10.95 -9.07 -2.98
CA VAL A 39 9.85 -8.89 -2.03
C VAL A 39 10.22 -7.72 -1.13
N ILE A 40 9.22 -6.94 -0.72
CA ILE A 40 9.40 -5.75 0.08
C ILE A 40 8.91 -6.05 1.48
N ASP A 41 9.83 -6.00 2.44
CA ASP A 41 9.49 -5.85 3.85
C ASP A 41 9.49 -4.34 4.18
N ALA A 42 9.02 -3.97 5.36
CA ALA A 42 9.10 -2.61 5.88
C ALA A 42 9.95 -2.60 7.15
N ILE A 43 10.78 -1.58 7.31
CA ILE A 43 11.48 -1.32 8.57
C ILE A 43 11.09 0.04 9.12
N ASP A 44 10.57 0.03 10.33
CA ASP A 44 10.28 1.26 11.05
C ASP A 44 11.59 1.82 11.64
N HIS A 45 11.94 3.04 11.24
CA HIS A 45 13.19 3.69 11.62
C HIS A 45 13.36 3.91 13.13
N THR A 46 12.26 3.98 13.89
CA THR A 46 12.25 4.35 15.32
C THR A 46 12.31 3.10 16.20
N SER A 47 11.45 2.14 15.92
CA SER A 47 11.31 0.88 16.65
C SER A 47 12.25 -0.22 16.14
N GLN A 48 12.81 -0.05 14.93
CA GLN A 48 13.61 -1.06 14.23
C GLN A 48 12.83 -2.37 14.00
N GLN A 49 11.50 -2.30 14.03
CA GLN A 49 10.64 -3.44 13.79
C GLN A 49 10.54 -3.69 12.28
N VAL A 50 10.83 -4.94 11.90
CA VAL A 50 10.62 -5.41 10.52
C VAL A 50 9.23 -6.02 10.38
N ILE A 51 8.49 -5.59 9.37
CA ILE A 51 7.18 -6.12 9.00
C ILE A 51 7.33 -6.74 7.61
N SER A 52 7.11 -8.05 7.50
CA SER A 52 7.35 -8.76 6.25
C SER A 52 6.24 -8.56 5.22
N ASN A 53 6.62 -8.53 3.94
CA ASN A 53 5.72 -8.54 2.79
C ASN A 53 4.67 -7.41 2.81
N VAL A 54 5.15 -6.17 2.98
CA VAL A 54 4.36 -4.95 2.97
C VAL A 54 4.34 -4.39 1.56
N ARG A 55 3.17 -3.92 1.09
CA ARG A 55 3.05 -3.29 -0.23
C ARG A 55 2.52 -1.87 -0.18
N THR A 56 2.01 -1.39 0.94
CA THR A 56 1.42 -0.06 1.04
C THR A 56 2.14 0.76 2.10
N PHE A 57 2.74 1.86 1.68
CA PHE A 57 3.54 2.74 2.53
C PHE A 57 2.99 4.16 2.47
N GLY A 58 2.82 4.76 3.65
CA GLY A 58 2.28 6.11 3.85
C GLY A 58 3.32 7.09 4.37
N TRP A 59 3.29 8.33 3.86
CA TRP A 59 4.05 9.46 4.41
C TRP A 59 3.23 10.74 4.42
N GLU A 60 3.67 11.71 5.22
CA GLU A 60 3.03 13.02 5.41
C GLU A 60 3.88 14.11 4.75
N PHE A 61 3.28 14.91 3.87
CA PHE A 61 3.86 16.20 3.45
C PHE A 61 3.69 17.25 4.56
N GLY A 62 4.40 18.37 4.44
CA GLY A 62 4.35 19.48 5.39
C GLY A 62 5.51 19.54 6.38
N GLU A 63 6.39 18.54 6.36
CA GLU A 63 7.60 18.49 7.18
C GLU A 63 8.75 19.26 6.50
N GLY A 64 9.10 20.45 7.01
CA GLY A 64 10.29 21.18 6.59
C GLY A 64 10.06 22.57 6.00
N LEU A 65 11.01 23.04 5.20
CA LEU A 65 10.98 24.40 4.63
C LEU A 65 10.09 24.51 3.38
N ASP A 66 10.04 23.44 2.58
CA ASP A 66 9.13 23.32 1.45
C ASP A 66 8.07 22.29 1.85
N PRO A 67 6.80 22.70 2.03
CA PRO A 67 5.75 21.83 2.56
C PRO A 67 5.41 20.67 1.61
N TYR A 68 5.84 20.69 0.35
CA TYR A 68 5.52 19.66 -0.63
C TYR A 68 6.70 18.75 -0.96
N LEU A 69 7.80 18.87 -0.23
CA LEU A 69 9.00 18.07 -0.41
C LEU A 69 9.28 17.24 0.84
N ILE A 70 9.36 15.93 0.67
CA ILE A 70 9.84 15.01 1.72
C ILE A 70 10.94 14.11 1.17
N GLN A 71 11.77 13.58 2.09
CA GLN A 71 12.85 12.65 1.76
C GLN A 71 12.40 11.21 1.94
N ASP A 72 11.31 10.85 1.28
CA ASP A 72 10.78 9.49 1.28
C ASP A 72 10.22 9.13 -0.10
N PRO A 73 10.14 7.83 -0.47
CA PRO A 73 10.49 6.66 0.33
C PRO A 73 11.99 6.49 0.61
N GLY A 74 12.31 6.04 1.82
CA GLY A 74 13.58 5.39 2.13
C GLY A 74 13.65 3.95 1.64
N PHE A 75 14.85 3.53 1.27
CA PHE A 75 15.19 2.15 0.93
C PHE A 75 16.32 1.70 1.81
N ASP A 76 16.09 0.65 2.60
CA ASP A 76 17.08 0.06 3.49
C ASP A 76 17.36 -1.40 3.08
N VAL A 77 18.56 -1.65 2.58
CA VAL A 77 18.98 -2.98 2.14
C VAL A 77 19.87 -3.59 3.19
N GLU A 78 19.44 -4.72 3.73
CA GLU A 78 20.21 -5.52 4.67
C GLU A 78 21.19 -6.48 3.99
N ALA A 79 22.22 -6.86 4.73
CA ALA A 79 23.30 -7.71 4.23
C ALA A 79 22.82 -9.09 3.76
N ASP A 80 21.74 -9.61 4.35
CA ASP A 80 21.12 -10.90 4.01
C ASP A 80 19.94 -10.76 3.02
N SER A 81 19.74 -9.57 2.44
CA SER A 81 18.70 -9.32 1.43
C SER A 81 18.80 -10.20 0.19
N GLY A 82 19.93 -10.85 -0.06
CA GLY A 82 20.16 -11.63 -1.29
C GLY A 82 20.37 -10.77 -2.54
N LEU A 83 20.44 -9.44 -2.41
CA LEU A 83 20.86 -8.54 -3.47
C LEU A 83 22.40 -8.57 -3.58
N PRO A 84 22.98 -8.85 -4.78
CA PRO A 84 24.44 -8.95 -4.92
C PRO A 84 25.17 -7.62 -4.66
N ALA A 85 26.33 -7.68 -4.02
CA ALA A 85 27.24 -6.54 -3.88
C ALA A 85 27.59 -5.95 -5.25
N GLY A 86 27.61 -4.61 -5.35
CA GLY A 86 27.86 -3.88 -6.60
C GLY A 86 26.66 -3.81 -7.56
N SER A 87 25.58 -4.57 -7.32
CA SER A 87 24.32 -4.35 -8.02
C SER A 87 23.67 -3.03 -7.60
N GLN A 88 22.71 -2.57 -8.39
CA GLN A 88 21.95 -1.37 -8.10
C GLN A 88 20.49 -1.70 -7.90
N VAL A 89 19.85 -0.97 -7.00
CA VAL A 89 18.39 -0.94 -6.80
C VAL A 89 17.84 0.31 -7.49
N GLY A 90 16.71 0.12 -8.15
CA GLY A 90 15.94 1.16 -8.81
C GLY A 90 14.46 0.82 -8.76
N PHE A 91 13.68 1.49 -9.61
CA PHE A 91 12.25 1.26 -9.71
C PHE A 91 11.73 1.59 -11.11
N ASN A 92 10.55 1.07 -11.41
CA ASN A 92 9.70 1.54 -12.51
C ASN A 92 8.35 1.97 -11.94
N VAL A 93 7.77 3.04 -12.48
CA VAL A 93 6.43 3.49 -12.11
C VAL A 93 5.42 2.63 -12.86
N SER A 94 4.51 2.00 -12.12
CA SER A 94 3.51 1.07 -12.68
C SER A 94 2.13 1.69 -12.86
N GLN A 95 1.83 2.79 -12.17
CA GLN A 95 0.51 3.43 -12.21
C GLN A 95 0.66 4.96 -12.24
N ASN A 96 -0.30 5.63 -12.85
CA ASN A 96 -0.47 7.07 -12.79
C ASN A 96 -0.68 7.57 -11.34
N LEU A 97 -0.67 8.89 -11.16
CA LEU A 97 -1.00 9.50 -9.87
C LEU A 97 -2.51 9.58 -9.70
N LEU A 98 -3.02 9.01 -8.60
CA LEU A 98 -4.41 9.12 -8.20
C LEU A 98 -4.53 10.02 -6.97
N TYR A 99 -5.70 10.63 -6.82
CA TYR A 99 -5.98 11.62 -5.79
C TYR A 99 -7.37 11.43 -5.19
N TRP A 100 -7.49 11.67 -3.89
CA TRP A 100 -8.76 11.76 -3.19
C TRP A 100 -8.74 12.95 -2.20
N PRO A 101 -9.71 13.88 -2.27
CA PRO A 101 -9.75 15.08 -1.41
C PRO A 101 -10.15 14.80 0.04
N GLY A 102 -10.39 13.55 0.42
CA GLY A 102 -11.05 13.21 1.67
C GLY A 102 -12.59 13.22 1.56
N GLY A 103 -13.27 12.94 2.67
CA GLY A 103 -14.74 12.94 2.74
C GLY A 103 -15.36 11.61 3.15
N ALA A 104 -16.68 11.45 3.00
CA ALA A 104 -17.43 10.35 3.62
C ALA A 104 -17.05 8.95 3.09
N SER A 105 -16.78 8.84 1.79
CA SER A 105 -16.34 7.60 1.13
C SER A 105 -15.01 7.81 0.44
N VAL A 106 -14.15 6.80 0.49
CA VAL A 106 -12.87 6.80 -0.24
C VAL A 106 -13.18 6.58 -1.72
N SER A 107 -12.75 7.52 -2.57
CA SER A 107 -13.00 7.50 -4.01
C SER A 107 -11.86 8.24 -4.71
N PHE A 108 -10.90 7.48 -5.23
CA PHE A 108 -9.79 8.05 -5.96
C PHE A 108 -10.16 8.37 -7.41
N GLY A 109 -9.49 9.39 -7.96
CA GLY A 109 -9.63 9.79 -9.34
C GLY A 109 -8.40 10.55 -9.83
N GLY A 110 -8.57 11.29 -10.93
CA GLY A 110 -7.53 12.20 -11.42
C GLY A 110 -7.23 13.31 -10.43
N THR A 111 -6.04 13.90 -10.55
CA THR A 111 -5.59 15.01 -9.71
C THR A 111 -6.45 16.26 -9.95
N ALA A 112 -6.66 17.06 -8.90
CA ALA A 112 -7.64 18.15 -8.89
C ALA A 112 -7.29 19.32 -9.82
N GLY A 113 -6.01 19.67 -9.90
CA GLY A 113 -5.47 20.80 -10.65
C GLY A 113 -4.42 20.43 -11.70
N GLY A 114 -4.22 19.13 -11.96
CA GLY A 114 -3.14 18.65 -12.83
C GLY A 114 -1.80 18.51 -12.11
N GLU A 115 -1.84 18.31 -10.80
CA GLU A 115 -0.68 18.04 -9.97
C GLU A 115 0.08 16.81 -10.44
N SER A 116 1.37 16.79 -10.16
CA SER A 116 2.24 15.65 -10.42
C SER A 116 3.16 15.37 -9.23
N LEU A 117 3.46 14.09 -9.01
CA LEU A 117 4.44 13.65 -8.03
C LEU A 117 5.77 13.44 -8.74
N HIS A 118 6.80 14.14 -8.28
CA HIS A 118 8.15 13.98 -8.77
C HIS A 118 8.94 13.12 -7.79
N LEU A 119 9.56 12.05 -8.29
CA LEU A 119 10.53 11.26 -7.53
C LEU A 119 11.93 11.58 -8.05
N ASN A 120 12.82 12.03 -7.17
CA ASN A 120 14.13 12.55 -7.54
C ASN A 120 15.25 11.98 -6.67
N PHE A 121 16.42 11.74 -7.28
CA PHE A 121 17.66 11.52 -6.55
C PHE A 121 18.86 11.83 -7.43
N GLY A 122 19.77 12.68 -6.94
CA GLY A 122 20.88 13.17 -7.75
C GLY A 122 20.39 13.82 -9.05
N GLY A 123 20.82 13.30 -10.21
CA GLY A 123 20.34 13.74 -11.52
C GLY A 123 19.12 13.00 -12.06
N GLY A 124 18.62 11.98 -11.35
CA GLY A 124 17.44 11.20 -11.75
C GLY A 124 16.15 11.92 -11.36
N THR A 125 15.17 11.95 -12.24
CA THR A 125 13.83 12.51 -12.00
C THR A 125 12.80 11.78 -12.83
N VAL A 126 11.68 11.40 -12.22
CA VAL A 126 10.47 10.94 -12.92
C VAL A 126 9.29 11.75 -12.43
N SER A 127 8.43 12.20 -13.36
CA SER A 127 7.21 12.96 -13.08
C SER A 127 5.99 12.10 -13.35
N ILE A 128 5.11 12.00 -12.36
CA ILE A 128 3.95 11.12 -12.37
C ILE A 128 2.70 11.98 -12.22
N ALA A 129 1.92 12.12 -13.28
CA ALA A 129 0.66 12.87 -13.32
C ALA A 129 -0.54 11.91 -13.47
N ALA A 130 -1.75 12.45 -13.43
CA ALA A 130 -3.01 11.71 -13.52
C ALA A 130 -3.17 10.83 -14.77
N HIS A 131 -2.42 11.10 -15.84
CA HIS A 131 -2.48 10.33 -17.10
C HIS A 131 -1.10 9.81 -17.54
N SER A 132 -0.10 9.81 -16.66
CA SER A 132 1.19 9.23 -16.98
C SER A 132 1.03 7.73 -17.26
N PRO A 133 1.53 7.22 -18.40
CA PRO A 133 1.59 5.79 -18.62
C PRO A 133 2.61 5.13 -17.67
N PRO A 134 2.61 3.80 -17.53
CA PRO A 134 3.72 3.09 -16.91
C PRO A 134 5.04 3.53 -17.56
N GLN A 135 6.02 3.86 -16.75
CA GLN A 135 7.26 4.49 -17.21
C GLN A 135 8.46 4.01 -16.39
N SER A 136 9.63 3.98 -17.04
CA SER A 136 10.88 3.63 -16.36
C SER A 136 11.23 4.70 -15.32
N GLY A 137 11.70 4.26 -14.16
CA GLY A 137 12.36 5.14 -13.21
C GLY A 137 13.87 5.16 -13.47
N PHE A 138 14.64 5.11 -12.40
CA PHE A 138 16.10 5.10 -12.45
C PHE A 138 16.69 4.29 -11.29
N ASN A 139 17.95 3.89 -11.44
CA ASN A 139 18.73 3.29 -10.36
C ASN A 139 19.34 4.41 -9.50
N PHE A 140 19.28 4.27 -8.18
CA PHE A 140 19.74 5.32 -7.26
C PHE A 140 20.53 4.80 -6.06
N LEU A 141 20.39 3.51 -5.73
CA LEU A 141 21.09 2.87 -4.62
C LEU A 141 22.03 1.78 -5.16
N THR A 142 23.32 1.86 -4.82
CA THR A 142 24.30 0.80 -5.10
C THR A 142 24.54 -0.03 -3.85
N ILE A 143 24.47 -1.34 -3.97
CA ILE A 143 24.71 -2.27 -2.86
C ILE A 143 26.21 -2.31 -2.55
N SER A 144 26.57 -2.10 -1.29
CA SER A 144 27.96 -2.08 -0.83
C SER A 144 28.60 -3.47 -0.92
N ALA A 145 29.93 -3.53 -0.75
CA ALA A 145 30.66 -4.79 -0.66
C ALA A 145 30.15 -5.70 0.49
N GLY A 146 29.57 -5.11 1.54
CA GLY A 146 28.97 -5.83 2.66
C GLY A 146 27.53 -6.28 2.43
N GLY A 147 26.96 -6.07 1.24
CA GLY A 147 25.58 -6.44 0.92
C GLY A 147 24.53 -5.43 1.41
N THR A 148 24.93 -4.35 2.07
CA THR A 148 24.02 -3.34 2.62
C THR A 148 23.90 -2.09 1.74
N GLY A 149 22.86 -1.30 1.96
CA GLY A 149 22.77 0.04 1.39
C GLY A 149 21.51 0.76 1.80
N HIS A 150 21.62 2.04 2.16
CA HIS A 150 20.49 2.85 2.60
C HIS A 150 20.47 4.20 1.88
N ARG A 151 19.33 4.57 1.29
CA ARG A 151 19.12 5.84 0.57
C ARG A 151 17.65 6.22 0.57
N HIS A 152 17.38 7.52 0.58
CA HIS A 152 16.05 8.09 0.38
C HIS A 152 15.91 8.71 -0.99
N LEU A 153 14.73 8.54 -1.59
CA LEU A 153 14.27 9.38 -2.71
C LEU A 153 13.72 10.69 -2.15
N ASN A 154 13.78 11.75 -2.94
CA ASN A 154 12.96 12.93 -2.69
C ASN A 154 11.62 12.74 -3.38
N SER A 155 10.53 12.94 -2.66
CA SER A 155 9.19 13.08 -3.23
C SER A 155 8.79 14.55 -3.18
N PHE A 156 8.49 15.11 -4.35
CA PHE A 156 8.06 16.50 -4.48
C PHE A 156 6.70 16.56 -5.16
N LEU A 157 5.68 17.03 -4.43
CA LEU A 157 4.35 17.22 -4.97
C LEU A 157 4.28 18.58 -5.67
N VAL A 158 4.18 18.54 -7.01
CA VAL A 158 4.23 19.72 -7.86
C VAL A 158 2.82 20.14 -8.23
N ALA A 159 2.55 21.41 -7.96
CA ALA A 159 1.38 22.15 -8.41
C ALA A 159 1.11 21.97 -9.91
N GLY A 160 -0.18 22.04 -10.27
CA GLY A 160 -0.57 22.31 -11.65
C GLY A 160 -0.23 23.75 -12.09
N PRO A 161 -0.71 24.19 -13.25
CA PRO A 161 -0.30 25.48 -13.85
C PRO A 161 -0.58 26.72 -13.00
N GLU A 162 -1.57 26.71 -12.10
CA GLU A 162 -2.05 27.92 -11.42
C GLU A 162 -2.44 27.75 -9.95
N HIS A 163 -2.18 26.59 -9.32
CA HIS A 163 -2.62 26.32 -7.95
C HIS A 163 -1.58 25.51 -7.17
N GLU A 164 -1.37 25.88 -5.91
CA GLU A 164 -0.75 25.01 -4.91
C GLU A 164 -1.40 23.61 -4.95
N PRO A 165 -0.64 22.54 -4.67
CA PRO A 165 -1.21 21.19 -4.62
C PRO A 165 -2.43 21.13 -3.70
N ALA A 166 -3.52 20.55 -4.19
CA ALA A 166 -4.75 20.44 -3.41
C ALA A 166 -4.56 19.60 -2.14
N GLU A 167 -5.29 19.95 -1.08
CA GLU A 167 -5.29 19.13 0.13
C GLU A 167 -5.99 17.80 -0.12
N GLY A 168 -5.37 16.70 0.31
CA GLY A 168 -5.92 15.35 0.15
C GLY A 168 -4.86 14.27 0.17
N VAL A 169 -5.25 13.06 -0.24
CA VAL A 169 -4.35 11.91 -0.32
C VAL A 169 -4.02 11.62 -1.77
N TYR A 170 -2.73 11.52 -2.07
CA TYR A 170 -2.20 11.17 -3.37
C TYR A 170 -1.54 9.80 -3.31
N PHE A 171 -1.71 8.99 -4.35
CA PHE A 171 -0.94 7.75 -4.42
C PHE A 171 -0.61 7.32 -5.84
N THR A 172 0.46 6.55 -5.95
CA THR A 172 0.90 5.88 -7.17
C THR A 172 1.43 4.50 -6.80
N SER A 173 1.89 3.73 -7.78
CA SER A 173 2.62 2.49 -7.51
C SER A 173 3.92 2.40 -8.29
N ILE A 174 4.90 1.76 -7.67
CA ILE A 174 6.18 1.40 -8.29
C ILE A 174 6.42 -0.10 -8.22
N ARG A 175 7.26 -0.60 -9.11
CA ARG A 175 7.91 -1.91 -8.97
C ARG A 175 9.38 -1.71 -8.72
N VAL A 176 9.88 -2.24 -7.60
CA VAL A 176 11.30 -2.18 -7.25
C VAL A 176 12.08 -3.12 -8.16
N THR A 177 13.20 -2.65 -8.68
CA THR A 177 14.05 -3.38 -9.64
C THR A 177 15.47 -3.52 -9.10
N SER A 178 16.21 -4.50 -9.62
CA SER A 178 17.64 -4.64 -9.35
C SER A 178 18.40 -5.05 -10.60
N THR A 179 19.60 -4.51 -10.77
CA THR A 179 20.56 -4.99 -11.79
C THR A 179 21.22 -6.32 -11.43
N GLY A 180 20.97 -6.83 -10.22
CA GLY A 180 21.48 -8.10 -9.70
C GLY A 180 20.76 -9.35 -10.23
N GLY A 181 19.81 -9.21 -11.15
CA GLY A 181 19.16 -10.32 -11.86
C GLY A 181 17.90 -10.89 -11.20
N ALA A 182 17.47 -10.36 -10.05
CA ALA A 182 16.17 -10.69 -9.48
C ALA A 182 15.03 -10.08 -10.31
N ALA A 183 13.91 -10.79 -10.44
CA ALA A 183 12.69 -10.24 -11.01
C ALA A 183 12.18 -9.06 -10.17
N ALA A 184 11.59 -8.06 -10.83
CA ALA A 184 11.03 -6.89 -10.17
C ALA A 184 9.94 -7.28 -9.16
N SER A 185 9.76 -6.46 -8.13
CA SER A 185 8.74 -6.68 -7.11
C SER A 185 7.34 -6.69 -7.70
N ASP A 186 6.36 -7.17 -6.93
CA ASP A 186 4.97 -6.77 -7.15
C ASP A 186 4.82 -5.26 -6.86
N PRO A 187 3.73 -4.61 -7.31
CA PRO A 187 3.51 -3.20 -7.05
C PRO A 187 3.58 -2.86 -5.56
N VAL A 188 4.32 -1.80 -5.27
CA VAL A 188 4.36 -1.11 -3.99
C VAL A 188 3.60 0.20 -4.19
N TRP A 189 2.56 0.41 -3.41
CA TRP A 189 1.80 1.65 -3.36
C TRP A 189 2.50 2.66 -2.46
N LEU A 190 2.78 3.82 -3.04
CA LEU A 190 3.34 4.97 -2.35
C LEU A 190 2.20 5.96 -2.10
N VAL A 191 1.87 6.19 -0.85
CA VAL A 191 0.71 7.00 -0.44
C VAL A 191 1.21 8.22 0.31
N TYR A 192 0.77 9.39 -0.09
CA TYR A 192 1.20 10.66 0.48
C TYR A 192 0.00 11.45 0.94
N ASN A 193 0.01 11.87 2.20
CA ASN A 193 -0.97 12.79 2.74
C ASN A 193 -0.49 14.23 2.53
N ASN A 194 -1.31 15.07 1.92
CA ASN A 194 -1.11 16.51 1.81
C ASN A 194 -2.25 17.21 2.55
N GLY A 195 -2.22 17.23 3.88
CA GLY A 195 -3.19 17.97 4.69
C GLY A 195 -4.58 17.34 4.87
N ALA A 196 -4.79 16.08 4.46
CA ALA A 196 -5.99 15.34 4.83
C ALA A 196 -5.99 15.03 6.35
N THR A 197 -7.18 14.83 6.92
CA THR A 197 -7.27 14.47 8.34
C THR A 197 -6.65 13.08 8.58
N PRO A 198 -6.11 12.79 9.78
CA PRO A 198 -5.57 11.46 10.08
C PRO A 198 -6.58 10.32 9.82
N ALA A 199 -7.86 10.56 10.10
CA ALA A 199 -8.92 9.59 9.85
C ALA A 199 -9.21 9.38 8.35
N ASP A 200 -8.95 10.38 7.51
CA ASP A 200 -9.06 10.23 6.06
C ASP A 200 -7.84 9.47 5.55
N PHE A 201 -6.64 9.81 6.01
CA PHE A 201 -5.42 9.12 5.60
C PHE A 201 -5.43 7.63 5.96
N ASP A 202 -5.86 7.25 7.17
CA ASP A 202 -6.03 5.86 7.57
C ASP A 202 -7.00 5.10 6.65
N ARG A 203 -8.11 5.75 6.26
CA ARG A 203 -9.11 5.16 5.36
C ARG A 203 -8.57 4.99 3.94
N ALA A 204 -7.78 5.95 3.46
CA ALA A 204 -7.10 5.87 2.17
C ALA A 204 -6.10 4.69 2.15
N LEU A 205 -5.24 4.59 3.18
CA LEU A 205 -4.28 3.49 3.32
C LEU A 205 -4.97 2.13 3.35
N ASP A 206 -6.06 2.00 4.11
CA ASP A 206 -6.83 0.75 4.16
C ASP A 206 -7.47 0.40 2.82
N ALA A 207 -8.08 1.37 2.12
CA ALA A 207 -8.66 1.15 0.80
C ALA A 207 -7.62 0.79 -0.27
N ILE A 208 -6.40 1.33 -0.18
CA ILE A 208 -5.31 1.02 -1.11
C ILE A 208 -4.70 -0.35 -0.80
N ALA A 209 -4.48 -0.67 0.47
CA ALA A 209 -3.93 -1.96 0.88
C ALA A 209 -4.92 -3.10 0.64
N ASN A 210 -6.20 -2.82 0.90
CA ASN A 210 -7.30 -3.77 0.86
C ASN A 210 -8.40 -3.31 -0.11
N PRO A 211 -8.12 -3.19 -1.43
CA PRO A 211 -9.08 -2.67 -2.38
C PRO A 211 -10.32 -3.56 -2.53
N PHE A 212 -11.45 -2.92 -2.88
CA PHE A 212 -12.74 -3.57 -3.03
C PHE A 212 -12.77 -4.40 -4.32
N GLY A 213 -13.07 -5.70 -4.21
CA GLY A 213 -12.96 -6.62 -5.35
C GLY A 213 -13.77 -6.17 -6.56
N GLY A 214 -13.12 -6.00 -7.70
CA GLY A 214 -13.75 -5.49 -8.92
C GLY A 214 -13.50 -4.01 -9.18
N ASP A 215 -13.03 -3.24 -8.22
CA ASP A 215 -12.73 -1.81 -8.35
C ASP A 215 -11.27 -1.63 -8.78
N ALA A 216 -11.02 -1.61 -10.08
CA ALA A 216 -9.68 -1.52 -10.65
C ALA A 216 -9.12 -0.09 -10.59
N ASN A 217 -9.99 0.91 -10.65
CA ASN A 217 -9.58 2.32 -10.69
C ASN A 217 -9.59 3.01 -9.30
N TYR A 218 -9.95 2.28 -8.24
CA TYR A 218 -10.02 2.77 -6.86
C TYR A 218 -11.07 3.88 -6.67
N SER A 219 -12.13 3.90 -7.49
CA SER A 219 -13.20 4.90 -7.39
C SER A 219 -14.14 4.67 -6.21
N GLY A 220 -13.99 3.56 -5.49
CA GLY A 220 -14.88 3.17 -4.41
C GLY A 220 -16.21 2.59 -4.92
N ARG A 221 -16.31 2.28 -6.21
CA ARG A 221 -17.48 1.67 -6.85
C ARG A 221 -17.02 0.73 -7.95
N VAL A 222 -17.71 -0.41 -8.08
CA VAL A 222 -17.49 -1.34 -9.18
C VAL A 222 -18.50 -1.07 -10.28
N ASP A 223 -18.05 -0.57 -11.43
CA ASP A 223 -18.93 -0.26 -12.55
C ASP A 223 -18.32 -0.57 -13.95
N ILE A 224 -18.86 0.07 -14.98
CA ILE A 224 -18.45 -0.15 -16.36
C ILE A 224 -17.01 0.33 -16.64
N ALA A 225 -16.50 1.29 -15.85
CA ALA A 225 -15.12 1.75 -15.96
C ALA A 225 -14.15 0.62 -15.58
N ASP A 226 -14.42 -0.11 -14.50
CA ASP A 226 -13.60 -1.24 -14.09
C ASP A 226 -13.69 -2.41 -15.07
N PHE A 227 -14.90 -2.67 -15.58
CA PHE A 227 -15.08 -3.69 -16.61
C PHE A 227 -14.26 -3.35 -17.86
N SER A 228 -14.18 -2.06 -18.23
CA SER A 228 -13.39 -1.62 -19.38
C SER A 228 -11.89 -1.84 -19.16
N ILE A 229 -11.38 -1.62 -17.95
CA ILE A 229 -9.99 -1.91 -17.57
C ILE A 229 -9.70 -3.42 -17.65
N LEU A 230 -10.56 -4.23 -17.04
CA LEU A 230 -10.43 -5.68 -17.07
C LEU A 230 -10.48 -6.21 -18.52
N ALA A 231 -11.45 -5.75 -19.31
CA ALA A 231 -11.63 -6.19 -20.68
C ALA A 231 -10.43 -5.82 -21.58
N ALA A 232 -9.80 -4.67 -21.35
CA ALA A 232 -8.61 -4.25 -22.07
C ALA A 232 -7.39 -5.15 -21.80
N ASN A 233 -7.36 -5.81 -20.63
CA ASN A 233 -6.26 -6.66 -20.20
C ASN A 233 -6.55 -8.17 -20.25
N PHE A 234 -7.78 -8.56 -20.62
CA PHE A 234 -8.24 -9.94 -20.58
C PHE A 234 -7.37 -10.89 -21.43
N ASN A 235 -6.84 -11.96 -20.82
CA ASN A 235 -5.93 -12.92 -21.42
C ASN A 235 -4.71 -12.30 -22.14
N SER A 236 -4.31 -11.09 -21.73
CA SER A 236 -3.09 -10.47 -22.24
C SER A 236 -1.86 -11.13 -21.63
N GLY A 237 -0.73 -11.11 -22.36
CA GLY A 237 0.53 -11.64 -21.86
C GLY A 237 1.22 -10.69 -20.86
N GLY A 238 2.19 -11.22 -20.12
CA GLY A 238 2.89 -10.48 -19.06
C GLY A 238 2.19 -10.59 -17.71
N GLU A 239 2.83 -10.07 -16.66
CA GLU A 239 2.21 -10.00 -15.33
C GLU A 239 1.20 -8.87 -15.28
N ARG A 240 0.06 -9.14 -14.65
CA ARG A 240 -0.99 -8.17 -14.37
C ARG A 240 -1.15 -7.96 -12.88
N PHE A 241 -1.67 -6.80 -12.52
CA PHE A 241 -1.89 -6.44 -11.14
C PHE A 241 -3.28 -5.84 -10.96
N TRP A 242 -3.58 -5.42 -9.74
CA TRP A 242 -4.92 -4.95 -9.36
C TRP A 242 -5.49 -3.90 -10.32
N PHE A 243 -4.70 -2.86 -10.64
CA PHE A 243 -5.11 -1.77 -11.53
C PHE A 243 -5.22 -2.18 -13.01
N ASP A 244 -4.80 -3.40 -13.37
CA ASP A 244 -5.05 -4.00 -14.69
C ASP A 244 -6.31 -4.88 -14.70
N GLY A 245 -6.91 -5.15 -13.53
CA GLY A 245 -8.05 -6.03 -13.34
C GLY A 245 -7.73 -7.44 -12.83
N ASP A 246 -6.53 -7.69 -12.30
CA ASP A 246 -6.21 -8.93 -11.57
C ASP A 246 -6.70 -8.79 -10.12
N PHE A 247 -7.94 -9.22 -9.87
CA PHE A 247 -8.59 -9.06 -8.56
C PHE A 247 -8.34 -10.25 -7.63
N ASN A 248 -7.83 -11.35 -8.16
CA ASN A 248 -7.53 -12.54 -7.38
C ASN A 248 -6.03 -12.68 -7.01
N GLY A 249 -5.16 -11.90 -7.66
CA GLY A 249 -3.73 -11.81 -7.38
C GLY A 249 -2.89 -12.93 -8.01
N ASP A 250 -3.40 -13.62 -9.03
CA ASP A 250 -2.67 -14.70 -9.74
C ASP A 250 -1.72 -14.19 -10.84
N ARG A 251 -1.62 -12.86 -10.98
CA ARG A 251 -0.85 -12.13 -11.99
C ARG A 251 -1.36 -12.28 -13.42
N ALA A 252 -2.60 -12.68 -13.60
CA ALA A 252 -3.29 -12.72 -14.89
C ALA A 252 -4.67 -12.08 -14.79
N VAL A 253 -5.22 -11.66 -15.94
CA VAL A 253 -6.60 -11.16 -16.02
C VAL A 253 -7.41 -12.15 -16.83
N ASN A 254 -8.32 -12.86 -16.18
CA ASN A 254 -9.08 -13.94 -16.80
C ASN A 254 -10.53 -14.03 -16.26
N ILE A 255 -11.19 -15.16 -16.50
CA ILE A 255 -12.60 -15.37 -16.10
C ILE A 255 -12.80 -15.35 -14.57
N GLY A 256 -11.76 -15.69 -13.81
CA GLY A 256 -11.75 -15.58 -12.35
C GLY A 256 -11.97 -14.13 -11.90
N ASP A 257 -11.23 -13.19 -12.47
CA ASP A 257 -11.35 -11.76 -12.15
C ASP A 257 -12.69 -11.19 -12.60
N PHE A 258 -13.15 -11.58 -13.80
CA PHE A 258 -14.47 -11.18 -14.27
C PHE A 258 -15.57 -11.65 -13.30
N SER A 259 -15.43 -12.85 -12.73
CA SER A 259 -16.39 -13.37 -11.75
C SER A 259 -16.41 -12.54 -10.47
N ILE A 260 -15.25 -12.04 -10.01
CA ILE A 260 -15.14 -11.13 -8.86
C ILE A 260 -15.82 -9.80 -9.16
N LEU A 261 -15.50 -9.19 -10.31
CA LEU A 261 -16.12 -7.94 -10.74
C LEU A 261 -17.64 -8.06 -10.87
N ALA A 262 -18.12 -9.12 -11.54
CA ALA A 262 -19.54 -9.35 -11.75
C ALA A 262 -20.31 -9.55 -10.44
N ALA A 263 -19.70 -10.20 -9.44
CA ALA A 263 -20.31 -10.38 -8.12
C ALA A 263 -20.51 -9.06 -7.36
N ASN A 264 -19.66 -8.07 -7.62
CA ASN A 264 -19.70 -6.76 -6.97
C ASN A 264 -20.22 -5.64 -7.88
N PHE A 265 -20.69 -5.95 -9.09
CA PHE A 265 -21.08 -4.94 -10.06
C PHE A 265 -22.20 -4.03 -9.53
N ASN A 266 -22.05 -2.73 -9.77
CA ASN A 266 -22.92 -1.65 -9.28
C ASN A 266 -23.03 -1.57 -7.74
N GLN A 267 -22.06 -2.14 -7.02
CA GLN A 267 -21.90 -1.96 -5.57
C GLN A 267 -20.86 -0.87 -5.28
N ASP A 268 -21.12 -0.11 -4.23
CA ASP A 268 -20.12 0.76 -3.61
C ASP A 268 -19.25 -0.07 -2.66
N ALA A 269 -17.99 0.32 -2.54
CA ALA A 269 -17.10 -0.20 -1.52
C ALA A 269 -17.72 0.06 -0.13
N PRO A 270 -17.71 -0.94 0.76
CA PRO A 270 -18.17 -0.72 2.12
C PRO A 270 -17.30 0.36 2.78
N ALA A 271 -17.92 1.20 3.61
CA ALA A 271 -17.16 2.19 4.38
C ALA A 271 -16.07 1.46 5.20
N PRO A 272 -14.81 1.93 5.16
CA PRO A 272 -13.74 1.30 5.93
C PRO A 272 -14.14 1.24 7.41
N ALA A 273 -13.97 0.08 8.03
CA ALA A 273 -14.20 -0.02 9.46
C ALA A 273 -13.21 0.91 10.17
N PRO A 274 -13.64 1.71 11.17
CA PRO A 274 -12.70 2.46 11.98
C PRO A 274 -11.71 1.48 12.62
N ARG A 275 -10.41 1.59 12.31
CA ARG A 275 -9.40 0.95 13.14
C ARG A 275 -9.43 1.65 14.49
N GLY A 276 -10.19 1.09 15.43
CA GLY A 276 -10.21 1.57 16.81
C GLY A 276 -8.78 1.58 17.34
N GLY A 277 -8.36 2.73 17.88
CA GLY A 277 -6.99 2.96 18.34
C GLY A 277 -6.45 1.86 19.26
N ALA A 278 -5.14 1.63 19.12
CA ALA A 278 -4.32 0.69 19.87
C ALA A 278 -4.85 -0.75 19.87
N VAL A 279 -4.25 -1.59 19.03
CA VAL A 279 -4.14 -3.03 19.33
C VAL A 279 -3.62 -3.15 20.76
N PRO A 280 -4.35 -3.78 21.70
CA PRO A 280 -3.84 -3.98 23.05
C PRO A 280 -2.59 -4.83 22.95
N GLU A 281 -1.44 -4.26 23.29
CA GLU A 281 -0.22 -5.04 23.40
C GLU A 281 -0.46 -6.20 24.38
N PRO A 282 0.00 -7.43 24.05
CA PRO A 282 -0.20 -8.62 24.89
C PRO A 282 0.28 -8.48 26.35
N GLY A 283 0.99 -7.40 26.70
CA GLY A 283 1.49 -7.13 28.05
C GLY A 283 0.45 -6.59 29.04
N ALA A 284 -0.58 -5.87 28.60
CA ALA A 284 -1.52 -5.21 29.53
C ALA A 284 -2.40 -6.20 30.30
N ALA A 285 -2.79 -7.31 29.66
CA ALA A 285 -3.57 -8.37 30.30
C ALA A 285 -2.75 -9.19 31.32
N ALA A 286 -1.43 -9.34 31.09
CA ALA A 286 -0.55 -10.08 31.98
C ALA A 286 -0.32 -9.36 33.33
N MET A 287 -0.31 -8.01 33.33
CA MET A 287 -0.09 -7.23 34.56
C MET A 287 -1.31 -7.22 35.51
N LEU A 288 -2.55 -7.28 35.00
CA LEU A 288 -3.74 -7.38 35.85
C LEU A 288 -3.85 -8.74 36.56
N LEU A 289 -3.40 -9.83 35.92
CA LEU A 289 -3.40 -11.16 36.51
C LEU A 289 -2.26 -11.36 37.52
N GLY A 290 -1.10 -10.74 37.31
CA GLY A 290 0.02 -10.76 38.26
C GLY A 290 -0.26 -10.02 39.57
N ALA A 291 -0.95 -8.87 39.51
CA ALA A 291 -1.24 -8.05 40.68
C ALA A 291 -2.22 -8.71 41.66
N THR A 292 -3.18 -9.50 41.17
CA THR A 292 -4.16 -10.18 42.03
C THR A 292 -3.58 -11.39 42.78
N LEU A 293 -2.57 -12.06 42.23
CA LEU A 293 -1.88 -13.19 42.87
C LEU A 293 -0.90 -12.76 43.98
N ILE A 294 -0.29 -11.57 43.86
CA ILE A 294 0.63 -11.02 44.87
C ILE A 294 -0.16 -10.48 46.09
N CYS A 295 -1.32 -9.86 45.87
CA CYS A 295 -2.19 -9.42 46.97
C CYS A 295 -2.81 -10.58 47.76
N ARG A 296 -3.04 -11.74 47.13
CA ARG A 296 -3.61 -12.92 47.80
C ARG A 296 -2.60 -13.65 48.69
N ARG A 297 -1.30 -13.51 48.44
CA ARG A 297 -0.22 -14.09 49.26
C ARG A 297 0.11 -13.30 50.54
N ARG A 298 -0.28 -12.02 50.64
CA ARG A 298 0.01 -11.18 51.82
C ARG A 298 -1.06 -11.22 52.93
N ARG A 299 -2.15 -11.99 52.77
CA ARG A 299 -3.21 -12.15 53.79
C ARG A 299 -3.15 -13.49 54.55
N CYS A 300 -2.06 -14.25 54.42
CA CYS A 300 -1.82 -15.44 55.23
C CYS A 300 -0.43 -15.34 55.90
N ARG A 301 -0.34 -14.48 56.92
CA ARG A 301 0.60 -14.57 58.03
C ARG A 301 -0.10 -14.06 59.28
#